data_AF-A0A6P6XY39-F1
#
_entry.id   AF-A0A6P6XY39-F1
#
_cell.length_a   1.000
_cell.length_b   1.000
_cell.length_c   1.000
_cell.angle_alpha   90.00
_cell.angle_beta   90.00
_cell.angle_gamma   90.00
#
_symmetry.space_group_name_H-M   'P 1'
#
loop_
_entity.id
_entity.type
_entity.pdbx_description
1 polymer ?
#
loop_
_entity_poly.entity_id
_entity_poly.type
_entity_poly.pdbx_seq_one_letter_code
_entity_poly.pdbx_strand_id
1 'polypeptide(L)'
;MPLLISIMIIITLPLTYMMAVFIGDRYTISLVSDAASAAPFSGYFSLCTDIIAILFIITSYIRCKQVEFFLIKQFKLNNNNDDIVDDDDDDNGNNNEEDDTTTTDEHRTNGYLKKSTKTEENFQIDEEIIAKLSWQNYRYFICMILVAIGLTFVGNFPCNYHPFPHAFGVVLILFSLIAFYDQIYICQKLYEFDRIESQPISMTILSCLIIIGWFIAIATGLIASFQQESKILTLMNNDLRMKWTDEQPGSQWFKITVLAEWITFLLYSPIYLMLTNRMKQFHNWQKIFTN
;
A
#
# COMPACT_ATOMS: atom_id res chain seq x y z
N MET A 1 -9.72 0.28 -10.95
CA MET A 1 -8.48 -0.49 -11.13
C MET A 1 -8.01 -1.19 -9.85
N PRO A 2 -7.83 -0.53 -8.68
CA PRO A 2 -7.34 -1.24 -7.49
C PRO A 2 -8.31 -2.32 -6.97
N LEU A 3 -9.62 -2.14 -7.17
CA LEU A 3 -10.61 -3.18 -6.87
C LEU A 3 -10.41 -4.44 -7.72
N LEU A 4 -10.08 -4.29 -9.00
CA LEU A 4 -9.83 -5.42 -9.89
C LEU A 4 -8.59 -6.19 -9.44
N ILE A 5 -7.53 -5.48 -8.99
CA ILE A 5 -6.37 -6.10 -8.35
C ILE A 5 -6.80 -6.96 -7.16
N SER A 6 -7.57 -6.39 -6.23
CA SER A 6 -8.02 -7.08 -5.01
C SER A 6 -8.80 -8.35 -5.34
N ILE A 7 -9.73 -8.26 -6.30
CA ILE A 7 -10.51 -9.40 -6.79
C ILE A 7 -9.61 -10.44 -7.47
N MET A 8 -8.69 -10.00 -8.34
CA MET A 8 -7.77 -10.90 -9.04
C MET A 8 -6.85 -11.65 -8.09
N ILE A 9 -6.33 -11.02 -7.04
CA ILE A 9 -5.54 -11.72 -6.00
C ILE A 9 -6.39 -12.79 -5.31
N ILE A 10 -7.61 -12.46 -4.90
CA ILE A 10 -8.54 -13.38 -4.22
C ILE A 10 -8.98 -14.53 -5.14
N ILE A 11 -9.04 -14.33 -6.45
CA ILE A 11 -9.41 -15.40 -7.39
C ILE A 11 -8.18 -16.25 -7.76
N THR A 12 -7.06 -15.60 -8.09
CA THR A 12 -5.85 -16.27 -8.58
C THR A 12 -5.30 -17.23 -7.53
N LEU A 13 -5.22 -16.83 -6.26
CA LEU A 13 -4.65 -17.67 -5.21
C LEU A 13 -5.48 -18.95 -4.95
N PRO A 14 -6.77 -18.93 -4.59
CA PRO A 14 -7.55 -20.15 -4.44
C PRO A 14 -7.65 -20.97 -5.73
N LEU A 15 -7.69 -20.33 -6.89
CA LEU A 15 -7.66 -21.04 -8.17
C LEU A 15 -6.36 -21.85 -8.29
N THR A 16 -5.20 -21.23 -7.99
CA THR A 16 -3.91 -21.94 -8.01
C THR A 16 -3.87 -23.11 -7.03
N TYR A 17 -4.43 -22.94 -5.83
CA TYR A 17 -4.54 -24.03 -4.85
C TYR A 17 -5.44 -25.16 -5.33
N MET A 18 -6.66 -24.85 -5.78
CA MET A 18 -7.60 -25.87 -6.24
C MET A 18 -7.00 -26.66 -7.41
N MET A 19 -6.32 -25.99 -8.34
CA MET A 19 -5.69 -26.65 -9.48
C MET A 19 -4.53 -27.57 -9.06
N ALA A 20 -3.69 -27.17 -8.11
CA ALA A 20 -2.66 -28.04 -7.55
C ALA A 20 -3.28 -29.31 -6.92
N VAL A 21 -4.38 -29.14 -6.18
CA VAL A 21 -5.10 -30.27 -5.56
C VAL A 21 -5.75 -31.19 -6.60
N PHE A 22 -6.34 -30.65 -7.68
CA PHE A 22 -7.06 -31.44 -8.69
C PHE A 22 -6.16 -32.32 -9.57
N ILE A 23 -4.90 -31.93 -9.81
CA ILE A 23 -3.96 -32.71 -10.64
C ILE A 23 -3.49 -34.00 -9.93
N GLY A 24 -3.76 -34.14 -8.63
CA GLY A 24 -3.26 -35.27 -7.86
C GLY A 24 -1.80 -35.10 -7.44
N ASP A 25 -1.26 -33.88 -7.52
CA ASP A 25 -0.10 -33.46 -6.73
C ASP A 25 -0.57 -33.39 -5.26
N ARG A 26 -0.45 -34.54 -4.59
CA ARG A 26 -1.10 -34.77 -3.30
C ARG A 26 -0.33 -34.14 -2.13
N TYR A 27 -1.10 -33.39 -1.33
CA TYR A 27 -0.93 -33.04 0.09
C TYR A 27 0.19 -32.06 0.49
N THR A 28 -0.19 -31.23 1.47
CA THR A 28 0.48 -30.05 2.03
C THR A 28 0.59 -28.87 1.08
N ILE A 29 0.10 -27.72 1.57
CA ILE A 29 0.04 -26.44 0.84
C ILE A 29 1.38 -26.23 0.13
N SER A 30 1.34 -26.06 -1.20
CA SER A 30 2.51 -25.73 -2.03
C SER A 30 2.78 -24.24 -1.98
N LEU A 31 4.00 -23.81 -2.33
CA LEU A 31 4.27 -22.38 -2.49
C LEU A 31 3.33 -21.80 -3.53
N VAL A 32 2.97 -20.54 -3.39
CA VAL A 32 2.08 -19.86 -4.37
C VAL A 32 2.68 -19.96 -5.78
N SER A 33 4.01 -19.86 -5.87
CA SER A 33 4.78 -20.00 -7.10
C SER A 33 4.73 -21.37 -7.74
N ASP A 34 4.40 -22.43 -7.00
CA ASP A 34 4.45 -23.80 -7.53
C ASP A 34 3.38 -24.03 -8.59
N ALA A 35 2.31 -23.24 -8.59
CA ALA A 35 1.30 -23.24 -9.65
C ALA A 35 1.87 -22.84 -11.03
N ALA A 36 3.01 -22.13 -11.06
CA ALA A 36 3.71 -21.83 -12.31
C ALA A 36 4.39 -23.09 -12.92
N SER A 37 4.55 -24.18 -12.17
CA SER A 37 5.41 -25.30 -12.59
C SER A 37 4.71 -26.40 -13.39
N ALA A 38 3.38 -26.51 -13.32
CA ALA A 38 2.62 -27.61 -13.94
C ALA A 38 1.71 -27.11 -15.08
N ALA A 39 1.89 -27.66 -16.29
CA ALA A 39 0.97 -27.43 -17.41
C ALA A 39 -0.36 -28.20 -17.18
N PRO A 40 -1.52 -27.67 -17.64
CA PRO A 40 -1.72 -26.42 -18.38
C PRO A 40 -1.79 -25.15 -17.51
N PHE A 41 -1.69 -25.29 -16.19
CA PHE A 41 -2.02 -24.22 -15.23
C PHE A 41 -0.98 -23.13 -15.11
N SER A 42 0.28 -23.45 -15.40
CA SER A 42 1.37 -22.50 -15.51
C SER A 42 1.03 -21.33 -16.43
N GLY A 43 0.37 -21.59 -17.57
CA GLY A 43 -0.05 -20.55 -18.50
C GLY A 43 -1.13 -19.62 -17.92
N TYR A 44 -2.10 -20.17 -17.20
CA TYR A 44 -3.14 -19.36 -16.54
C TYR A 44 -2.57 -18.54 -15.38
N PHE A 45 -1.72 -19.13 -14.55
CA PHE A 45 -1.06 -18.42 -13.45
C PHE A 45 -0.22 -17.26 -13.97
N SER A 46 0.63 -17.52 -14.97
CA SER A 46 1.47 -16.51 -15.63
C SER A 46 0.64 -15.37 -16.20
N LEU A 47 -0.45 -15.68 -16.92
CA LEU A 47 -1.34 -14.67 -17.47
C LEU A 47 -2.01 -13.83 -16.37
N CYS A 48 -2.48 -14.47 -15.29
CA CYS A 48 -3.06 -13.78 -14.15
C CYS A 48 -2.05 -12.85 -13.47
N THR A 49 -0.81 -13.31 -13.24
CA THR A 49 0.24 -12.47 -12.65
C THR A 49 0.62 -11.29 -13.53
N ASP A 50 0.65 -11.47 -14.86
CA ASP A 50 0.95 -10.38 -15.80
C ASP A 50 -0.17 -9.35 -15.86
N ILE A 51 -1.43 -9.79 -15.82
CA ILE A 51 -2.58 -8.88 -15.71
C ILE A 51 -2.52 -8.09 -14.40
N ILE A 52 -2.22 -8.75 -13.27
CA ILE A 52 -2.06 -8.07 -11.97
C ILE A 52 -0.91 -7.06 -12.03
N ALA A 53 0.23 -7.41 -12.63
CA ALA A 53 1.39 -6.53 -12.81
C ALA A 53 1.04 -5.27 -13.62
N ILE A 54 0.34 -5.42 -14.75
CA ILE A 54 -0.13 -4.29 -15.55
C ILE A 54 -1.07 -3.40 -14.73
N LEU A 55 -2.01 -4.00 -13.99
CA LEU A 55 -2.92 -3.25 -13.13
C LEU A 55 -2.19 -2.51 -12.00
N PHE A 56 -1.12 -3.07 -11.43
CA PHE A 56 -0.27 -2.40 -10.43
C PHE A 56 0.36 -1.14 -11.00
N ILE A 57 0.94 -1.21 -12.21
CA ILE A 57 1.56 -0.06 -12.89
C ILE A 57 0.51 1.01 -13.17
N ILE A 58 -0.63 0.65 -13.77
CA ILE A 58 -1.70 1.62 -14.08
C ILE A 58 -2.24 2.26 -12.80
N THR A 59 -2.49 1.46 -11.76
CA THR A 59 -3.02 1.95 -10.48
C THR A 59 -2.05 2.92 -9.81
N SER A 60 -0.77 2.55 -9.73
CA SER A 60 0.25 3.38 -9.10
C SER A 60 0.52 4.66 -9.90
N TYR A 61 0.48 4.60 -11.24
CA TYR A 61 0.58 5.79 -12.10
C TYR A 61 -0.57 6.77 -11.84
N ILE A 62 -1.82 6.29 -11.87
CA ILE A 62 -2.99 7.14 -11.60
C ILE A 62 -2.90 7.73 -10.20
N ARG A 63 -2.53 6.92 -9.20
CA ARG A 63 -2.34 7.39 -7.83
C ARG A 63 -1.26 8.48 -7.75
N CYS A 64 -0.13 8.27 -8.41
CA CYS A 64 0.96 9.24 -8.47
C CYS A 64 0.48 10.58 -9.05
N LYS A 65 -0.26 10.55 -10.16
CA LYS A 65 -0.83 11.75 -10.77
C LYS A 65 -1.89 12.44 -9.91
N GLN A 66 -2.69 11.70 -9.15
CA GLN A 66 -3.66 12.28 -8.21
C GLN A 66 -2.96 13.07 -7.10
N VAL A 67 -1.89 12.51 -6.53
CA VAL A 67 -1.11 13.17 -5.46
C VAL A 67 -0.34 14.37 -6.02
N GLU A 68 0.28 14.23 -7.19
CA GLU A 68 1.01 15.33 -7.86
C GLU A 68 0.08 16.51 -8.18
N PHE A 69 -1.10 16.25 -8.73
CA PHE A 69 -2.10 17.30 -9.00
C PHE A 69 -2.47 18.07 -7.73
N PHE A 70 -2.62 17.34 -6.61
CA PHE A 70 -2.90 17.96 -5.32
C PHE A 70 -1.75 18.84 -4.83
N LEU A 71 -0.51 18.35 -4.89
CA LEU A 71 0.68 19.11 -4.52
C LEU A 71 0.78 20.43 -5.31
N ILE A 72 0.54 20.38 -6.62
CA ILE A 72 0.57 21.56 -7.49
C ILE A 72 -0.51 22.57 -7.10
N LYS A 73 -1.74 22.11 -6.80
CA LYS A 73 -2.83 23.01 -6.40
C LYS A 73 -2.52 23.69 -5.07
N GLN A 74 -1.96 22.97 -4.10
CA GLN A 74 -1.58 23.54 -2.80
C GLN A 74 -0.47 24.56 -2.92
N PHE A 75 0.58 24.27 -3.68
CA PHE A 75 1.67 25.22 -3.91
C PHE A 75 1.17 26.53 -4.53
N LYS A 76 0.24 26.44 -5.50
CA LYS A 76 -0.35 27.63 -6.12
C LYS A 76 -1.26 28.43 -5.18
N LEU A 77 -2.01 27.76 -4.30
CA LEU A 77 -2.87 28.45 -3.33
C LEU A 77 -2.05 29.22 -2.31
N ASN A 78 -0.95 28.66 -1.82
CA ASN A 78 -0.09 29.33 -0.85
C ASN A 78 0.63 30.53 -1.45
N ASN A 79 1.23 30.40 -2.65
CA ASN A 79 1.91 31.53 -3.29
C ASN A 79 0.97 32.71 -3.60
N ASN A 80 -0.30 32.44 -3.91
CA ASN A 80 -1.27 33.50 -4.18
C ASN A 80 -1.78 34.20 -2.90
N ASN A 81 -1.69 33.56 -1.74
CA ASN A 81 -2.10 34.16 -0.46
C ASN A 81 -1.00 35.04 0.14
N ASP A 82 0.27 34.77 -0.16
CA ASP A 82 1.40 35.61 0.26
C ASP A 82 1.48 36.93 -0.54
N ASP A 83 0.85 37.02 -1.72
CA ASP A 83 0.79 38.23 -2.56
C ASP A 83 -0.32 39.23 -2.15
N ILE A 84 -1.13 38.94 -1.13
CA ILE A 84 -2.26 39.80 -0.68
C ILE A 84 -1.93 40.57 0.62
N VAL A 85 -0.71 40.44 1.15
CA VAL A 85 -0.27 41.22 2.31
C VAL A 85 0.75 42.24 1.86
N ASP A 86 0.28 43.41 1.42
CA ASP A 86 0.83 44.73 1.78
C ASP A 86 0.11 45.88 1.04
N ASP A 87 0.05 47.03 1.72
CA ASP A 87 -0.43 48.35 1.32
C ASP A 87 -1.92 48.70 1.57
N ASP A 88 -2.40 48.52 2.80
CA ASP A 88 -3.41 49.43 3.38
C ASP A 88 -2.92 49.94 4.77
N ASP A 89 -1.70 50.47 4.81
CA ASP A 89 -1.29 51.46 5.81
C ASP A 89 -1.36 52.83 5.15
N ASP A 90 -2.56 53.43 5.12
CA ASP A 90 -2.67 54.89 5.10
C ASP A 90 -4.02 55.38 5.68
N ASP A 91 -3.88 55.93 6.89
CA ASP A 91 -4.47 57.18 7.35
C ASP A 91 -5.95 57.22 7.84
N ASN A 92 -6.04 57.61 9.12
CA ASN A 92 -6.77 58.79 9.62
C ASN A 92 -7.95 58.56 10.59
N GLY A 93 -7.94 59.32 11.68
CA GLY A 93 -9.21 59.80 12.28
C GLY A 93 -9.51 59.45 13.73
N ASN A 94 -8.86 60.18 14.63
CA ASN A 94 -9.27 60.54 15.98
C ASN A 94 -10.80 60.82 16.12
N ASN A 95 -11.47 60.33 17.18
CA ASN A 95 -12.25 61.15 18.16
C ASN A 95 -13.22 60.32 19.04
N ASN A 96 -13.35 60.84 20.27
CA ASN A 96 -14.17 60.46 21.42
C ASN A 96 -15.69 60.36 21.13
N GLU A 97 -16.43 59.54 21.89
CA GLU A 97 -17.34 59.99 22.98
C GLU A 97 -18.14 58.83 23.59
N GLU A 98 -18.46 59.00 24.87
CA GLU A 98 -19.26 58.18 25.77
C GLU A 98 -20.72 58.00 25.27
N ASP A 99 -21.39 56.89 25.61
CA ASP A 99 -22.54 56.92 26.54
C ASP A 99 -23.09 55.51 26.88
N ASP A 100 -23.81 55.51 27.99
CA ASP A 100 -24.23 54.44 28.88
C ASP A 100 -25.49 53.65 28.43
N THR A 101 -25.89 52.67 29.27
CA THR A 101 -27.23 52.03 29.46
C THR A 101 -27.41 50.52 29.16
N THR A 102 -27.29 49.75 30.25
CA THR A 102 -28.25 48.76 30.81
C THR A 102 -29.19 47.95 29.89
N THR A 103 -29.19 46.60 30.04
CA THR A 103 -30.32 45.80 30.61
C THR A 103 -30.07 44.27 30.60
N THR A 104 -30.15 43.68 31.80
CA THR A 104 -30.77 42.41 32.25
C THR A 104 -30.89 41.15 31.36
N ASP A 105 -30.34 40.07 31.94
CA ASP A 105 -30.94 38.76 32.26
C ASP A 105 -31.09 37.57 31.28
N GLU A 106 -30.78 36.42 31.89
CA GLU A 106 -31.27 35.05 31.69
C GLU A 106 -30.46 34.02 30.89
N HIS A 107 -29.65 33.29 31.67
CA HIS A 107 -29.51 31.83 31.71
C HIS A 107 -30.13 31.01 30.55
N ARG A 108 -29.25 30.40 29.75
CA ARG A 108 -29.38 28.97 29.45
C ARG A 108 -28.02 28.31 29.22
N THR A 109 -27.61 27.54 30.21
CA THR A 109 -26.54 26.55 30.15
C THR A 109 -26.85 25.50 29.10
N ASN A 110 -25.93 25.28 28.17
CA ASN A 110 -25.70 23.96 27.58
C ASN A 110 -24.25 23.84 27.09
N GLY A 111 -23.51 23.00 27.82
CA GLY A 111 -22.33 22.22 27.45
C GLY A 111 -21.47 22.72 26.30
N TYR A 112 -20.35 23.35 26.66
CA TYR A 112 -19.03 23.21 26.05
C TYR A 112 -18.96 22.60 24.64
N LEU A 113 -19.49 23.28 23.63
CA LEU A 113 -18.76 23.35 22.36
C LEU A 113 -17.68 24.40 22.61
N LYS A 114 -16.51 23.93 23.07
CA LYS A 114 -15.27 24.68 22.93
C LYS A 114 -15.10 24.87 21.43
N LYS A 115 -15.63 26.00 20.92
CA LYS A 115 -15.26 26.57 19.64
C LYS A 115 -13.77 26.82 19.80
N SER A 116 -12.99 25.80 19.43
CA SER A 116 -11.57 25.90 19.23
C SER A 116 -11.42 27.04 18.22
N THR A 117 -11.18 28.24 18.73
CA THR A 117 -10.33 29.22 18.08
C THR A 117 -9.01 28.49 17.84
N LYS A 118 -8.99 27.68 16.79
CA LYS A 118 -7.75 27.40 16.08
C LYS A 118 -7.38 28.77 15.60
N THR A 119 -6.48 29.41 16.33
CA THR A 119 -5.50 30.31 15.75
C THR A 119 -5.22 29.77 14.36
N GLU A 120 -5.62 30.52 13.33
CA GLU A 120 -5.14 30.33 11.98
C GLU A 120 -3.63 30.61 12.04
N GLU A 121 -2.88 29.69 12.63
CA GLU A 121 -1.49 29.52 12.26
C GLU A 121 -1.59 29.19 10.77
N ASN A 122 -1.34 30.20 9.95
CA ASN A 122 -1.02 30.05 8.55
C ASN A 122 -0.08 28.88 8.46
N PHE A 123 -0.61 27.72 8.05
CA PHE A 123 0.17 26.52 7.85
C PHE A 123 0.96 26.80 6.59
N GLN A 124 2.05 27.56 6.73
CA GLN A 124 3.03 27.74 5.66
C GLN A 124 3.53 26.33 5.39
N ILE A 125 2.99 25.71 4.33
CA ILE A 125 3.38 24.37 3.94
C ILE A 125 4.84 24.52 3.50
N ASP A 126 5.73 24.08 4.38
CA ASP A 126 7.17 24.10 4.16
C ASP A 126 7.48 23.45 2.81
N GLU A 127 8.20 24.17 1.95
CA GLU A 127 8.65 23.71 0.64
C GLU A 127 9.41 22.39 0.76
N GLU A 128 10.11 22.18 1.88
CA GLU A 128 10.78 20.93 2.21
C GLU A 128 9.80 19.74 2.29
N ILE A 129 8.62 19.94 2.91
CA ILE A 129 7.59 18.90 3.03
C ILE A 129 7.01 18.55 1.66
N ILE A 130 6.80 19.54 0.80
CA ILE A 130 6.29 19.33 -0.57
C ILE A 130 7.30 18.55 -1.40
N ALA A 131 8.58 18.95 -1.37
CA ALA A 131 9.65 18.25 -2.08
C ALA A 131 9.76 16.79 -1.62
N LYS A 132 9.71 16.56 -0.30
CA LYS A 132 9.73 15.22 0.29
C LYS A 132 8.53 14.37 -0.13
N LEU A 133 7.32 14.93 -0.10
CA LEU A 133 6.09 14.23 -0.49
C LEU A 133 6.10 13.90 -1.99
N SER A 134 6.58 14.82 -2.84
CA SER A 134 6.75 14.59 -4.28
C SER A 134 7.72 13.44 -4.55
N TRP A 135 8.88 13.44 -3.87
CA TRP A 135 9.86 12.36 -4.00
C TRP A 135 9.31 11.01 -3.56
N GLN A 136 8.60 10.94 -2.43
CA GLN A 136 8.00 9.69 -1.96
C GLN A 136 6.89 9.20 -2.89
N ASN A 137 6.12 10.10 -3.48
CA ASN A 137 5.11 9.75 -4.48
C ASN A 137 5.74 9.15 -5.74
N TYR A 138 6.86 9.71 -6.20
CA TYR A 138 7.63 9.16 -7.32
C TYR A 138 8.30 7.81 -6.95
N ARG A 139 8.91 7.72 -5.76
CA ARG A 139 9.52 6.49 -5.25
C ARG A 139 8.51 5.35 -5.12
N TYR A 140 7.31 5.64 -4.62
CA TYR A 140 6.18 4.70 -4.60
C TYR A 140 5.91 4.14 -6.01
N PHE A 141 5.79 5.01 -7.02
CA PHE A 141 5.55 4.58 -8.40
C PHE A 141 6.67 3.67 -8.94
N ILE A 142 7.94 4.05 -8.75
CA ILE A 142 9.08 3.23 -9.17
C ILE A 142 9.10 1.87 -8.45
N CYS A 143 8.84 1.84 -7.14
CA CYS A 143 8.76 0.58 -6.39
C CYS A 143 7.65 -0.31 -6.93
N MET A 144 6.49 0.26 -7.30
CA MET A 144 5.39 -0.51 -7.88
C MET A 144 5.71 -1.06 -9.29
N ILE A 145 6.53 -0.37 -10.08
CA ILE A 145 7.07 -0.92 -11.34
C ILE A 145 7.97 -2.12 -11.05
N LEU A 146 8.88 -2.00 -10.07
CA LEU A 146 9.76 -3.10 -9.69
C LEU A 146 8.96 -4.32 -9.20
N VAL A 147 7.92 -4.10 -8.38
CA VAL A 147 7.01 -5.17 -7.92
C VAL A 147 6.30 -5.83 -9.11
N ALA A 148 5.83 -5.05 -10.08
CA ALA A 148 5.17 -5.56 -11.27
C ALA A 148 6.13 -6.45 -12.10
N ILE A 149 7.37 -6.00 -12.31
CA ILE A 149 8.41 -6.82 -12.95
C ILE A 149 8.65 -8.10 -12.14
N GLY A 150 8.76 -8.00 -10.82
CA GLY A 150 8.94 -9.14 -9.93
C GLY A 150 7.84 -10.18 -10.04
N LEU A 151 6.57 -9.74 -10.09
CA LEU A 151 5.41 -10.61 -10.30
C LEU A 151 5.47 -11.33 -11.65
N THR A 152 5.82 -10.62 -12.73
CA THR A 152 6.00 -11.24 -14.05
C THR A 152 7.10 -12.29 -14.02
N PHE A 153 8.22 -12.04 -13.33
CA PHE A 153 9.28 -13.04 -13.17
C PHE A 153 8.81 -14.28 -12.41
N VAL A 154 8.13 -14.11 -11.27
CA VAL A 154 7.60 -15.21 -10.46
C VAL A 154 6.55 -16.03 -11.21
N GLY A 155 5.71 -15.38 -12.02
CA GLY A 155 4.67 -16.01 -12.82
C GLY A 155 5.19 -16.78 -14.04
N ASN A 156 6.19 -16.22 -14.73
CA ASN A 156 6.70 -16.76 -16.00
C ASN A 156 7.91 -17.70 -15.84
N PHE A 157 8.66 -17.60 -14.73
CA PHE A 157 9.84 -18.44 -14.48
C PHE A 157 9.59 -19.34 -13.26
N PRO A 158 9.15 -20.60 -13.47
CA PRO A 158 8.84 -21.49 -12.38
C PRO A 158 10.10 -21.85 -11.59
N CYS A 159 9.95 -21.88 -10.26
CA CYS A 159 11.05 -22.08 -9.32
C CYS A 159 11.86 -23.36 -9.58
N ASN A 160 11.20 -24.43 -10.05
CA ASN A 160 11.83 -25.74 -10.33
C ASN A 160 12.85 -25.68 -11.48
N TYR A 161 12.53 -24.95 -12.54
CA TYR A 161 13.31 -24.93 -13.78
C TYR A 161 14.24 -23.72 -13.85
N HIS A 162 13.82 -22.60 -13.25
CA HIS A 162 14.49 -21.32 -13.33
C HIS A 162 14.60 -20.66 -11.94
N PRO A 163 15.35 -21.28 -10.99
CA PRO A 163 15.41 -20.81 -9.61
C PRO A 163 16.02 -19.41 -9.48
N PHE A 164 17.02 -19.06 -10.30
CA PHE A 164 17.66 -17.74 -10.21
C PHE A 164 16.76 -16.60 -10.70
N PRO A 165 16.14 -16.65 -11.90
CA PRO A 165 15.14 -15.65 -12.30
C PRO A 165 13.98 -15.57 -11.30
N HIS A 166 13.52 -16.70 -10.77
CA HIS A 166 12.45 -16.74 -9.79
C HIS A 166 12.83 -15.99 -8.50
N ALA A 167 13.99 -16.29 -7.92
CA ALA A 167 14.48 -15.63 -6.71
C ALA A 167 14.70 -14.11 -6.94
N PHE A 168 15.19 -13.73 -8.12
CA PHE A 168 15.29 -12.33 -8.51
C PHE A 168 13.90 -11.65 -8.51
N GLY A 169 12.88 -12.33 -9.05
CA GLY A 169 11.50 -11.86 -9.00
C GLY A 169 10.98 -11.65 -7.58
N VAL A 170 11.24 -12.60 -6.66
CA VAL A 170 10.86 -12.48 -5.24
C VAL A 170 11.52 -11.26 -4.59
N VAL A 171 12.82 -11.01 -4.83
CA VAL A 171 13.53 -9.83 -4.31
C VAL A 171 12.87 -8.54 -4.82
N LEU A 172 12.48 -8.49 -6.09
CA LEU A 172 11.77 -7.33 -6.65
C LEU A 172 10.38 -7.12 -6.03
N ILE A 173 9.65 -8.20 -5.71
CA ILE A 173 8.35 -8.11 -5.02
C ILE A 173 8.50 -7.48 -3.63
N LEU A 174 9.62 -7.68 -2.93
CA LEU A 174 9.87 -7.08 -1.60
C LEU A 174 9.95 -5.54 -1.63
N PHE A 175 10.13 -4.90 -2.79
CA PHE A 175 9.99 -3.44 -2.92
C PHE A 175 8.57 -2.95 -2.60
N SER A 176 7.57 -3.85 -2.55
CA SER A 176 6.23 -3.53 -2.06
C SER A 176 6.23 -3.02 -0.62
N LEU A 177 7.20 -3.43 0.22
CA LEU A 177 7.31 -2.97 1.59
C LEU A 177 7.64 -1.47 1.65
N ILE A 178 8.56 -1.03 0.79
CA ILE A 178 8.90 0.39 0.61
C ILE A 178 7.70 1.14 0.03
N ALA A 179 7.04 0.56 -0.97
CA ALA A 179 5.85 1.16 -1.58
C ALA A 179 4.71 1.36 -0.55
N PHE A 180 4.46 0.40 0.33
CA PHE A 180 3.44 0.52 1.37
C PHE A 180 3.81 1.56 2.43
N TYR A 181 5.08 1.63 2.81
CA TYR A 181 5.57 2.69 3.69
C TYR A 181 5.33 4.08 3.08
N ASP A 182 5.70 4.29 1.82
CA ASP A 182 5.49 5.56 1.12
C ASP A 182 4.00 5.89 1.01
N GLN A 183 3.17 4.91 0.65
CA GLN A 183 1.74 5.11 0.52
C GLN A 183 1.09 5.46 1.87
N ILE A 184 1.49 4.85 2.99
CA ILE A 184 1.03 5.21 4.33
C ILE A 184 1.41 6.66 4.66
N TYR A 185 2.68 7.03 4.42
CA TYR A 185 3.15 8.39 4.66
C TYR A 185 2.36 9.42 3.85
N ILE A 186 2.17 9.16 2.55
CA ILE A 186 1.38 10.03 1.68
C ILE A 186 -0.05 10.17 2.20
N CYS A 187 -0.72 9.06 2.54
CA CYS A 187 -2.06 9.09 3.09
C CYS A 187 -2.14 9.89 4.41
N GLN A 188 -1.13 9.79 5.26
CA GLN A 188 -1.06 10.52 6.51
C GLN A 188 -0.92 12.03 6.26
N LYS A 189 -0.04 12.45 5.35
CA LYS A 189 0.11 13.87 5.00
C LYS A 189 -1.14 14.45 4.34
N LEU A 190 -1.78 13.70 3.45
CA LEU A 190 -3.06 14.11 2.88
C LEU A 190 -4.19 14.23 3.93
N TYR A 191 -4.15 13.42 4.99
CA TYR A 191 -5.07 13.59 6.12
C TYR A 191 -4.75 14.83 6.96
N GLU A 192 -3.46 15.08 7.23
CA GLU A 192 -2.99 16.21 8.05
C GLU A 192 -3.28 17.58 7.39
N PHE A 193 -3.11 17.69 6.07
CA PHE A 193 -3.29 18.97 5.37
C PHE A 193 -4.74 19.46 5.35
N ASP A 194 -5.68 18.61 4.94
CA ASP A 194 -7.08 19.03 4.78
C ASP A 194 -8.05 17.84 4.86
N ARG A 195 -7.66 16.77 5.54
CA ARG A 195 -8.46 15.53 5.65
C ARG A 195 -8.94 15.00 4.29
N ILE A 196 -8.15 15.20 3.25
CA ILE A 196 -8.48 14.82 1.85
C ILE A 196 -8.75 13.32 1.74
N GLU A 197 -8.01 12.56 2.55
CA GLU A 197 -8.26 11.15 2.76
C GLU A 197 -8.50 10.85 4.23
N SER A 198 -9.08 9.67 4.50
CA SER A 198 -9.15 9.14 5.87
C SER A 198 -7.77 8.77 6.42
N GLN A 199 -7.62 8.79 7.75
CA GLN A 199 -6.38 8.38 8.41
C GLN A 199 -5.99 6.92 8.04
N PRO A 200 -4.71 6.62 7.74
CA PRO A 200 -4.30 5.31 7.21
C PRO A 200 -4.16 4.19 8.24
N ILE A 201 -4.89 4.21 9.36
CA ILE A 201 -4.74 3.23 10.48
C ILE A 201 -4.79 1.78 10.00
N SER A 202 -5.86 1.38 9.29
CA SER A 202 -6.02 0.01 8.80
C SER A 202 -4.95 -0.39 7.78
N MET A 203 -4.49 0.57 6.97
CA MET A 203 -3.41 0.33 6.00
C MET A 203 -2.06 0.14 6.69
N THR A 204 -1.80 0.87 7.77
CA THR A 204 -0.63 0.69 8.63
C THR A 204 -0.62 -0.70 9.26
N ILE A 205 -1.73 -1.12 9.89
CA ILE A 205 -1.84 -2.44 10.52
C ILE A 205 -1.59 -3.55 9.50
N LEU A 206 -2.24 -3.49 8.34
CA LEU A 206 -2.09 -4.50 7.28
C LEU A 206 -0.67 -4.54 6.71
N SER A 207 -0.02 -3.38 6.54
CA SER A 207 1.36 -3.32 6.06
C SER A 207 2.34 -3.92 7.08
N CYS A 208 2.13 -3.68 8.38
CA CYS A 208 2.91 -4.34 9.44
C CYS A 208 2.73 -5.86 9.40
N LEU A 209 1.50 -6.36 9.23
CA LEU A 209 1.25 -7.79 9.12
C LEU A 209 1.93 -8.41 7.89
N ILE A 210 1.95 -7.70 6.76
CA ILE A 210 2.68 -8.13 5.55
C ILE A 210 4.19 -8.19 5.79
N ILE A 211 4.77 -7.18 6.44
CA ILE A 211 6.21 -7.17 6.78
C ILE A 211 6.55 -8.36 7.67
N ILE A 212 5.76 -8.59 8.71
CA ILE A 212 5.93 -9.74 9.62
C ILE A 212 5.79 -11.05 8.86
N GLY A 213 4.78 -11.16 7.99
CA GLY A 213 4.53 -12.34 7.17
C GLY A 213 5.70 -12.69 6.24
N TRP A 214 6.25 -11.70 5.54
CA TRP A 214 7.47 -11.87 4.73
C TRP A 214 8.67 -12.29 5.56
N PHE A 215 8.87 -11.68 6.73
CA PHE A 215 9.98 -12.05 7.62
C PHE A 215 9.85 -13.51 8.11
N ILE A 216 8.65 -13.93 8.51
CA ILE A 216 8.36 -15.33 8.89
C ILE A 216 8.63 -16.27 7.71
N ALA A 217 8.12 -15.95 6.52
CA ALA A 217 8.31 -16.78 5.34
C ALA A 217 9.81 -16.97 5.02
N ILE A 218 10.58 -15.88 4.96
CA ILE A 218 12.01 -15.93 4.66
C ILE A 218 12.78 -16.67 5.76
N ALA A 219 12.56 -16.34 7.03
CA ALA A 219 13.29 -16.94 8.13
C ALA A 219 13.04 -18.46 8.23
N THR A 220 11.78 -18.88 8.14
CA THR A 220 11.42 -20.30 8.20
C THR A 220 11.88 -21.06 6.96
N GLY A 221 11.88 -20.42 5.79
CA GLY A 221 12.39 -21.02 4.56
C GLY A 221 13.91 -21.25 4.63
N LEU A 222 14.64 -20.30 5.21
CA LEU A 222 16.06 -20.44 5.48
C LEU A 222 16.34 -21.55 6.49
N ILE A 223 15.61 -21.61 7.61
CA ILE A 223 15.75 -22.69 8.60
C ILE A 223 15.48 -24.06 7.95
N ALA A 224 14.41 -24.17 7.15
CA ALA A 224 14.13 -25.39 6.39
C ALA A 224 15.28 -25.78 5.46
N SER A 225 15.88 -24.80 4.77
CA SER A 225 17.03 -25.02 3.89
C SER A 225 18.29 -25.47 4.63
N PHE A 226 18.53 -24.98 5.85
CA PHE A 226 19.71 -25.34 6.64
C PHE A 226 19.58 -26.71 7.31
N GLN A 227 18.35 -27.14 7.61
CA GLN A 227 18.10 -28.44 8.24
C GLN A 227 18.11 -29.59 7.24
N GLN A 228 17.80 -29.31 5.98
CA GLN A 228 18.04 -30.25 4.90
C GLN A 228 19.54 -30.36 4.65
N GLU A 229 20.07 -31.58 4.62
CA GLU A 229 21.47 -31.83 4.20
C GLU A 229 21.73 -31.37 2.74
N SER A 230 20.65 -31.08 2.01
CA SER A 230 20.63 -30.66 0.63
C SER A 230 20.64 -29.13 0.50
N LYS A 231 21.41 -28.62 -0.48
CA LYS A 231 21.58 -27.18 -0.75
C LYS A 231 20.23 -26.50 -1.01
N ILE A 232 20.14 -25.18 -0.81
CA ILE A 232 18.94 -24.35 -1.02
C ILE A 232 18.21 -24.59 -2.36
N LEU A 233 18.92 -24.99 -3.41
CA LEU A 233 18.34 -25.34 -4.71
C LEU A 233 17.41 -26.56 -4.67
N THR A 234 17.62 -27.46 -3.70
CA THR A 234 16.75 -28.62 -3.45
C THR A 234 15.42 -28.17 -2.84
N LEU A 235 15.46 -27.15 -1.96
CA LEU A 235 14.26 -26.47 -1.46
C LEU A 235 13.53 -25.74 -2.60
N MET A 236 14.18 -25.38 -3.70
CA MET A 236 13.51 -24.73 -4.84
C MET A 236 12.90 -25.72 -5.84
N ASN A 237 13.22 -27.01 -5.73
CA ASN A 237 12.67 -28.06 -6.59
C ASN A 237 11.39 -28.70 -6.01
N ASN A 238 10.23 -28.36 -6.57
CA ASN A 238 8.93 -28.87 -6.15
C ASN A 238 8.85 -30.40 -6.22
N ASP A 239 9.38 -31.04 -7.27
CA ASP A 239 9.30 -32.48 -7.45
C ASP A 239 10.01 -33.25 -6.32
N LEU A 240 11.03 -32.63 -5.71
CA LEU A 240 11.71 -33.16 -4.54
C LEU A 240 10.94 -32.85 -3.25
N ARG A 241 10.42 -31.63 -3.11
CA ARG A 241 9.63 -31.21 -1.93
C ARG A 241 8.33 -31.99 -1.79
N MET A 242 7.66 -32.33 -2.89
CA MET A 242 6.43 -33.11 -2.85
C MET A 242 6.62 -34.55 -2.36
N LYS A 243 7.87 -35.01 -2.26
CA LYS A 243 8.23 -36.32 -1.69
C LYS A 243 8.62 -36.24 -0.22
N TRP A 244 8.59 -35.04 0.38
CA TRP A 244 8.97 -34.86 1.77
C TRP A 244 7.90 -35.42 2.71
N THR A 245 8.35 -36.20 3.68
CA THR A 245 7.49 -36.67 4.78
C THR A 245 7.57 -35.70 5.96
N ASP A 246 6.60 -35.77 6.86
CA ASP A 246 6.55 -34.95 8.08
C ASP A 246 7.74 -35.20 9.03
N GLU A 247 8.40 -36.35 8.87
CA GLU A 247 9.54 -36.80 9.66
C GLU A 247 10.88 -36.25 9.14
N GLN A 248 10.91 -35.68 7.92
CA GLN A 248 12.14 -35.13 7.37
C GLN A 248 12.53 -33.80 8.04
N PRO A 249 13.84 -33.58 8.30
CA PRO A 249 14.35 -32.31 8.79
C PRO A 249 13.90 -31.13 7.91
N GLY A 250 13.48 -30.02 8.53
CA GLY A 250 13.02 -28.84 7.82
C GLY A 250 11.59 -28.88 7.27
N SER A 251 10.93 -30.05 7.22
CA SER A 251 9.58 -30.20 6.64
C SER A 251 8.53 -29.30 7.31
N GLN A 252 8.50 -29.26 8.65
CA GLN A 252 7.55 -28.41 9.39
C GLN A 252 7.83 -26.91 9.20
N TRP A 253 9.10 -26.52 9.14
CA TRP A 253 9.48 -25.13 8.88
C TRP A 253 9.05 -24.67 7.50
N PHE A 254 9.19 -25.55 6.50
CA PHE A 254 8.72 -25.28 5.14
C PHE A 254 7.19 -25.10 5.07
N LYS A 255 6.41 -25.91 5.80
CA LYS A 255 4.95 -25.70 5.89
C LYS A 255 4.59 -24.33 6.46
N ILE A 256 5.34 -23.86 7.46
CA ILE A 256 5.17 -22.51 8.01
C ILE A 256 5.53 -21.45 6.98
N THR A 257 6.61 -21.65 6.21
CA THR A 257 6.99 -20.76 5.09
C THR A 257 5.85 -20.59 4.11
N VAL A 258 5.28 -21.71 3.66
CA VAL A 258 4.16 -21.69 2.72
C VAL A 258 2.97 -20.97 3.32
N LEU A 259 2.54 -21.33 4.54
CA LEU A 259 1.40 -20.69 5.18
C LEU A 259 1.59 -19.17 5.33
N ALA A 260 2.78 -18.74 5.73
CA ALA A 260 3.13 -17.33 5.86
C ALA A 260 3.09 -16.62 4.51
N GLU A 261 3.61 -17.23 3.44
CA GLU A 261 3.55 -16.70 2.08
C GLU A 261 2.10 -16.50 1.62
N TRP A 262 1.24 -17.52 1.77
CA TRP A 262 -0.18 -17.46 1.39
C TRP A 262 -0.93 -16.35 2.11
N ILE A 263 -0.78 -16.28 3.44
CA ILE A 263 -1.40 -15.23 4.25
C ILE A 263 -0.90 -13.86 3.78
N THR A 264 0.42 -13.73 3.57
CA THR A 264 1.04 -12.48 3.14
C THR A 264 0.45 -12.00 1.82
N PHE A 265 0.37 -12.85 0.79
CA PHE A 265 -0.22 -12.46 -0.50
C PHE A 265 -1.72 -12.14 -0.39
N LEU A 266 -2.49 -12.88 0.41
CA LEU A 266 -3.90 -12.57 0.64
C LEU A 266 -4.11 -11.18 1.28
N LEU A 267 -3.21 -10.77 2.17
CA LEU A 267 -3.25 -9.45 2.82
C LEU A 267 -2.99 -8.27 1.86
N TYR A 268 -2.46 -8.50 0.65
CA TYR A 268 -2.35 -7.44 -0.37
C TYR A 268 -3.74 -7.02 -0.84
N SER A 269 -4.68 -7.96 -0.92
CA SER A 269 -6.03 -7.69 -1.42
C SER A 269 -6.76 -6.58 -0.64
N PRO A 270 -6.89 -6.63 0.70
CA PRO A 270 -7.54 -5.56 1.45
C PRO A 270 -6.80 -4.22 1.35
N ILE A 271 -5.47 -4.20 1.15
CA ILE A 271 -4.73 -2.95 0.87
C ILE A 271 -5.25 -2.26 -0.39
N TYR A 272 -5.39 -3.01 -1.50
CA TYR A 272 -5.89 -2.46 -2.75
C TYR A 272 -7.39 -2.12 -2.69
N LEU A 273 -8.17 -2.83 -1.87
CA LEU A 273 -9.55 -2.44 -1.58
C LEU A 273 -9.62 -1.07 -0.89
N MET A 274 -8.77 -0.84 0.13
CA MET A 274 -8.68 0.46 0.79
C MET A 274 -8.19 1.55 -0.16
N LEU A 275 -7.21 1.24 -1.02
CA LEU A 275 -6.72 2.19 -2.03
C LEU A 275 -7.83 2.59 -3.01
N THR A 276 -8.73 1.67 -3.38
CA THR A 276 -9.91 1.99 -4.20
C THR A 276 -10.76 3.08 -3.56
N ASN A 277 -11.07 2.94 -2.27
CA ASN A 277 -11.91 3.91 -1.57
C ASN A 277 -11.22 5.27 -1.46
N ARG A 278 -9.92 5.28 -1.18
CA ARG A 278 -9.09 6.50 -1.12
C ARG A 278 -9.03 7.23 -2.46
N MET A 279 -8.73 6.52 -3.54
CA MET A 279 -8.67 7.10 -4.89
C MET A 279 -10.03 7.66 -5.35
N LYS A 280 -11.16 7.14 -4.84
CA LYS A 280 -12.50 7.70 -5.10
C LYS A 280 -12.76 9.01 -4.35
N GLN A 281 -12.20 9.20 -3.16
CA GLN A 281 -12.38 10.42 -2.37
C GLN A 281 -11.84 11.65 -3.13
N PHE A 282 -10.74 11.48 -3.88
CA PHE A 282 -10.19 12.51 -4.76
C PHE A 282 -11.17 13.02 -5.83
N HIS A 283 -12.05 12.16 -6.36
CA HIS A 283 -13.01 12.56 -7.39
C HIS A 283 -14.09 13.50 -6.84
N ASN A 284 -14.37 13.42 -5.53
CA ASN A 284 -15.37 14.26 -4.87
C ASN A 284 -14.79 15.54 -4.26
N TRP A 285 -13.48 15.77 -4.37
CA TRP A 285 -12.82 16.86 -3.65
C TRP A 285 -13.20 18.26 -4.15
N GLN A 286 -13.65 18.39 -5.42
CA GLN A 286 -14.23 19.65 -5.91
C GLN A 286 -15.47 20.08 -5.10
N LYS A 287 -16.21 19.13 -4.51
CA LYS A 287 -17.41 19.43 -3.69
C LYS A 287 -17.08 19.85 -2.26
N ILE A 288 -15.83 19.67 -1.81
CA ILE A 288 -15.42 19.97 -0.43
C ILE A 288 -15.15 21.48 -0.25
N PHE A 289 -14.80 22.21 -1.31
CA PHE A 289 -14.59 23.68 -1.27
C PHE A 289 -15.81 24.51 -1.71
N THR A 290 -16.94 23.86 -2.01
CA THR A 290 -18.16 24.54 -2.46
C THR A 290 -19.24 24.63 -1.39
N ASN A 291 -18.91 24.29 -0.14
CA ASN A 291 -19.76 24.49 1.05
C ASN A 291 -19.06 25.42 2.02
#